data_AF-A0A7R9MRI2-F1
#
_entry.id   AF-A0A7R9MRI2-F1
#
_cell.length_a   1.000
_cell.length_b   1.000
_cell.length_c   1.000
_cell.angle_alpha   90.00
_cell.angle_beta   90.00
_cell.angle_gamma   90.00
#
_symmetry.space_group_name_H-M   'P 1'
#
loop_
_entity.id
_entity.type
_entity.pdbx_description
1 polymer ?
#
loop_
_entity_poly.entity_id
_entity_poly.type
_entity_poly.pdbx_seq_one_letter_code
_entity_poly.pdbx_strand_id
1 'polypeptide(L)'
;MDSTDNGLQEWLLKEDNESITDDVEDMPQMFGGEVGADVSADTRATVEKMTAVWLQMGLNTTEMVDRMKEMREIHATANRNALKTESSTLQRLIEYNERKLQEINGILVDLTLPSFTAPTFVSLKQTGRILVYKHNELEALKRERLNQLTQLKSKRDRLLKMMAAKAKEFNTATNIPS
;
A
#
# COMPACT_ATOMS: atom_id res chain seq x y z
N MET A 1 1.18 -0.10 16.31
CA MET A 1 1.45 -0.08 14.86
C MET A 1 1.55 -1.52 14.41
N ASP A 2 0.62 -1.93 13.56
CA ASP A 2 0.46 -3.31 13.12
C ASP A 2 1.63 -3.72 12.21
N SER A 3 2.17 -4.93 12.35
CA SER A 3 3.36 -5.38 11.59
C SER A 3 3.14 -5.38 10.06
N THR A 4 1.88 -5.44 9.65
CA THR A 4 1.39 -5.37 8.26
C THR A 4 1.53 -3.99 7.62
N ASP A 5 1.52 -2.92 8.40
CA ASP A 5 1.65 -1.54 7.90
C ASP A 5 3.09 -1.18 7.58
N ASN A 6 4.04 -1.70 8.36
CA ASN A 6 5.47 -1.52 8.11
C ASN A 6 5.88 -2.16 6.77
N GLY A 7 5.34 -3.34 6.45
CA GLY A 7 5.62 -4.00 5.18
C GLY A 7 5.10 -3.24 3.95
N LEU A 8 3.91 -2.63 4.05
CA LEU A 8 3.37 -1.78 2.98
C LEU A 8 4.16 -0.49 2.81
N GLN A 9 4.55 0.14 3.92
CA GLN A 9 5.37 1.34 3.87
C GLN A 9 6.75 1.09 3.25
N GLU A 10 7.42 -0.01 3.62
CA GLU A 10 8.67 -0.43 3.00
C GLU A 10 8.51 -0.70 1.51
N TRP A 11 7.44 -1.37 1.11
CA TRP A 11 7.14 -1.65 -0.30
C TRP A 11 6.89 -0.37 -1.11
N LEU A 12 6.20 0.63 -0.54
CA LEU A 12 5.97 1.92 -1.17
C LEU A 12 7.27 2.74 -1.31
N LEU A 13 8.16 2.66 -0.33
CA LEU A 13 9.41 3.45 -0.30
C LEU A 13 10.55 2.81 -1.11
N LYS A 14 10.42 1.57 -1.56
CA LYS A 14 11.37 0.99 -2.51
C LYS A 14 11.34 1.80 -3.81
N GLU A 15 12.52 2.19 -4.29
CA GLU A 15 12.67 2.87 -5.57
C GLU A 15 12.21 1.94 -6.69
N ASP A 16 11.10 2.30 -7.34
CA ASP A 16 10.77 1.78 -8.66
C ASP A 16 11.65 2.53 -9.66
N ASN A 17 12.54 1.82 -10.36
CA ASN A 17 13.45 2.40 -11.35
C ASN A 17 12.76 2.75 -12.69
N GLU A 18 11.43 2.57 -12.78
CA GLU A 18 10.69 2.69 -14.03
C GLU A 18 9.44 3.55 -13.84
N SER A 19 9.38 4.61 -14.65
CA SER A 19 8.24 5.49 -14.81
C SER A 19 7.09 4.68 -15.41
N ILE A 20 5.99 4.52 -14.68
CA ILE A 20 4.72 4.09 -15.27
C ILE A 20 4.25 5.25 -16.16
N THR A 21 4.52 5.14 -17.46
CA THR A 21 4.10 6.10 -18.50
C THR A 21 2.60 6.02 -18.75
N ASP A 22 2.06 7.06 -19.39
CA ASP A 22 0.63 7.38 -19.56
C ASP A 22 -0.24 6.33 -20.31
N ASP A 23 0.31 5.18 -20.72
CA ASP A 23 -0.39 4.12 -21.49
C ASP A 23 -0.96 3.00 -20.60
N VAL A 24 -1.50 3.37 -19.43
CA VAL A 24 -1.99 2.41 -18.41
C VAL A 24 -3.31 1.74 -18.82
N GLU A 25 -4.10 2.37 -19.69
CA GLU A 25 -5.43 1.86 -20.08
C GLU A 25 -5.38 0.59 -20.93
N ASP A 26 -4.35 0.41 -21.76
CA ASP A 26 -4.20 -0.76 -22.65
C ASP A 26 -3.34 -1.90 -22.05
N MET A 27 -2.61 -1.61 -20.97
CA MET A 27 -1.69 -2.57 -20.32
C MET A 27 -2.34 -3.89 -19.89
N PRO A 28 -3.56 -3.91 -19.30
CA PRO A 28 -4.21 -5.16 -18.90
C PRO A 28 -4.52 -6.09 -20.08
N GLN A 29 -4.83 -5.51 -21.24
CA GLN A 29 -5.14 -6.27 -22.46
C GLN A 29 -3.88 -6.77 -23.15
N MET A 30 -2.83 -5.96 -23.21
CA MET A 30 -1.55 -6.37 -23.79
C MET A 30 -0.83 -7.43 -22.94
N PHE A 31 -0.57 -7.16 -21.66
CA PHE A 31 0.13 -8.12 -20.81
C PHE A 31 -0.73 -9.36 -20.48
N GLY A 32 -2.03 -9.17 -20.25
CA GLY A 32 -2.94 -10.29 -20.03
C GLY A 32 -3.12 -11.16 -21.28
N GLY A 33 -3.09 -10.54 -22.46
CA GLY A 33 -3.21 -11.22 -23.75
C GLY A 33 -1.97 -12.02 -24.13
N GLU A 34 -0.79 -11.40 -24.09
CA GLU A 34 0.47 -12.05 -24.48
C GLU A 34 0.86 -13.17 -23.51
N VAL A 35 0.93 -12.86 -22.20
CA VAL A 35 1.29 -13.85 -21.18
C VAL A 35 0.21 -14.94 -21.09
N GLY A 36 -1.07 -14.57 -21.25
CA GLY A 36 -2.17 -15.53 -21.29
C GLY A 36 -2.09 -16.50 -22.45
N ALA A 37 -1.66 -16.03 -23.63
CA ALA A 37 -1.46 -16.86 -24.81
C ALA A 37 -0.32 -17.88 -24.60
N ASP A 38 0.81 -17.44 -24.05
CA ASP A 38 1.97 -18.29 -23.77
C ASP A 38 1.63 -19.40 -22.75
N VAL A 39 1.00 -19.04 -21.63
CA VAL A 39 0.58 -20.00 -20.61
C VAL A 39 -0.42 -21.02 -21.18
N SER A 40 -1.35 -20.55 -22.03
CA SER A 40 -2.33 -21.43 -22.68
C SER A 40 -1.67 -22.41 -23.64
N ALA A 41 -0.66 -21.96 -24.39
CA ALA A 41 0.09 -22.82 -25.31
C ALA A 41 0.88 -23.90 -24.56
N ASP A 42 1.59 -23.52 -23.49
CA ASP A 42 2.36 -24.47 -22.68
C ASP A 42 1.47 -25.49 -21.96
N THR A 43 0.35 -25.03 -21.40
CA THR A 43 -0.65 -25.90 -20.78
C THR A 43 -1.20 -26.92 -21.78
N ARG A 44 -1.54 -26.48 -23.01
CA ARG A 44 -2.01 -27.36 -24.07
C ARG A 44 -0.97 -28.42 -24.43
N ALA A 45 0.28 -28.00 -24.68
CA ALA A 45 1.37 -28.90 -25.05
C ALA A 45 1.65 -29.94 -23.94
N THR A 46 1.56 -29.53 -22.67
CA THR A 46 1.73 -30.43 -21.52
C THR A 46 0.60 -31.45 -21.43
N VAL A 47 -0.66 -31.02 -21.59
CA VAL A 47 -1.83 -31.91 -21.58
C VAL A 47 -1.78 -32.94 -22.70
N GLU A 48 -1.35 -32.55 -23.91
CA GLU A 48 -1.18 -33.47 -25.03
C GLU A 48 -0.13 -34.56 -24.73
N LYS A 49 1.02 -34.18 -24.16
CA LYS A 49 2.06 -35.12 -23.72
C LYS A 49 1.55 -36.07 -22.63
N MET A 50 0.82 -35.54 -21.64
CA MET A 50 0.24 -36.37 -20.57
C MET A 50 -0.77 -37.36 -21.11
N THR A 51 -1.60 -36.95 -22.08
CA THR A 51 -2.57 -37.84 -22.74
C THR A 51 -1.86 -38.96 -23.49
N ALA A 52 -0.75 -38.67 -24.17
CA ALA A 52 0.07 -39.69 -24.83
C ALA A 52 0.66 -40.70 -23.81
N VAL A 53 1.12 -40.22 -22.64
CA VAL A 53 1.59 -41.10 -21.56
C VAL A 53 0.46 -41.97 -21.02
N TRP A 54 -0.73 -41.41 -20.78
CA TRP A 54 -1.88 -42.20 -20.31
C TRP A 54 -2.33 -43.27 -21.30
N LEU A 55 -2.26 -42.97 -22.59
CA LEU A 55 -2.50 -43.97 -23.65
C LEU A 55 -1.48 -45.10 -23.59
N GLN A 56 -0.19 -44.79 -23.41
CA GLN A 56 0.86 -45.81 -23.27
C GLN A 56 0.68 -46.66 -22.00
N MET A 57 0.18 -46.07 -20.92
CA MET A 57 -0.17 -46.77 -19.69
C MET A 57 -1.44 -47.64 -19.81
N GLY A 58 -2.22 -47.48 -20.88
CA GLY A 58 -3.45 -48.24 -21.11
C GLY A 58 -4.65 -47.75 -20.30
N LEU A 59 -4.66 -46.48 -19.84
CA LEU A 59 -5.83 -45.91 -19.17
C LEU A 59 -7.02 -45.86 -20.12
N ASN A 60 -8.22 -46.07 -19.58
CA ASN A 60 -9.44 -45.85 -20.35
C ASN A 60 -9.85 -44.37 -20.36
N THR A 61 -10.76 -44.01 -21.26
CA THR A 61 -11.21 -42.62 -21.42
C THR A 61 -11.81 -42.04 -20.14
N THR A 62 -12.54 -42.83 -19.35
CA THR A 62 -13.14 -42.39 -18.08
C THR A 62 -12.07 -41.98 -17.09
N GLU A 63 -11.03 -42.82 -16.91
CA GLU A 63 -9.90 -42.52 -16.01
C GLU A 63 -9.13 -41.28 -16.45
N MET A 64 -8.90 -41.11 -17.75
CA MET A 64 -8.25 -39.92 -18.29
C MET A 64 -9.08 -38.65 -18.05
N VAL A 65 -10.40 -38.73 -18.29
CA VAL A 65 -11.32 -37.60 -18.08
C VAL A 65 -11.36 -37.21 -16.61
N ASP A 66 -11.39 -38.16 -15.68
CA ASP A 66 -11.42 -37.85 -14.26
C ASP A 66 -10.12 -37.21 -13.77
N ARG A 67 -8.95 -37.68 -14.25
CA ARG A 67 -7.66 -37.00 -14.00
C ARG A 67 -7.61 -35.59 -14.58
N MET A 68 -8.20 -35.38 -15.76
CA MET A 68 -8.29 -34.04 -16.37
C MET A 68 -9.22 -33.10 -15.59
N LYS A 69 -10.29 -33.61 -14.98
CA LYS A 69 -11.15 -32.81 -14.08
C LYS A 69 -10.37 -32.37 -12.84
N GLU A 70 -9.63 -33.27 -12.21
CA GLU A 70 -8.79 -32.95 -11.06
C GLU A 70 -7.76 -31.86 -11.40
N MET A 71 -7.05 -32.00 -12.52
CA MET A 71 -6.12 -30.95 -12.99
C MET A 71 -6.82 -29.61 -13.19
N ARG A 72 -8.00 -29.61 -13.83
CA ARG A 72 -8.79 -28.39 -14.03
C ARG A 72 -9.15 -27.72 -12.71
N GLU A 73 -9.54 -28.49 -11.70
CA GLU A 73 -9.87 -27.98 -10.38
C GLU A 73 -8.65 -27.37 -9.68
N ILE A 74 -7.48 -28.00 -9.80
CA ILE A 74 -6.21 -27.47 -9.27
C ILE A 74 -5.89 -26.12 -9.92
N HIS A 75 -5.91 -26.05 -11.26
CA HIS A 75 -5.66 -24.79 -11.98
C HIS A 75 -6.67 -23.70 -11.63
N ALA A 76 -7.96 -24.04 -11.60
CA ALA A 76 -9.00 -23.08 -11.23
C ALA A 76 -8.82 -22.56 -9.81
N THR A 77 -8.43 -23.42 -8.88
CA THR A 77 -8.16 -23.05 -7.48
C THR A 77 -6.94 -22.15 -7.38
N ALA A 78 -5.85 -22.47 -8.07
CA ALA A 78 -4.64 -21.65 -8.11
C ALA A 78 -4.94 -20.24 -8.64
N ASN A 79 -5.67 -20.13 -9.75
CA ASN A 79 -6.04 -18.84 -10.35
C ASN A 79 -6.95 -18.01 -9.43
N ARG A 80 -7.94 -18.63 -8.78
CA ARG A 80 -8.79 -17.95 -7.80
C ARG A 80 -7.99 -17.45 -6.60
N ASN A 81 -7.04 -18.25 -6.11
CA ASN A 81 -6.18 -17.87 -5.00
C ASN A 81 -5.26 -16.71 -5.39
N ALA A 82 -4.66 -16.74 -6.58
CA ALA A 82 -3.85 -15.63 -7.09
C ALA A 82 -4.67 -14.34 -7.17
N LEU A 83 -5.86 -14.38 -7.79
CA LEU A 83 -6.75 -13.23 -7.88
C LEU A 83 -7.17 -12.71 -6.49
N LYS A 84 -7.48 -13.62 -5.55
CA LYS A 84 -7.83 -13.26 -4.18
C LYS A 84 -6.67 -12.56 -3.47
N THR A 85 -5.45 -13.05 -3.64
CA THR A 85 -4.25 -12.42 -3.06
C THR A 85 -4.07 -11.01 -3.59
N GLU A 86 -4.10 -10.82 -4.92
CA GLU A 86 -3.95 -9.50 -5.53
C GLU A 86 -5.08 -8.54 -5.13
N SER A 87 -6.33 -9.02 -5.12
CA SER A 87 -7.48 -8.23 -4.66
C SER A 87 -7.36 -7.83 -3.20
N SER A 88 -6.82 -8.70 -2.35
CA SER A 88 -6.58 -8.38 -0.94
C SER A 88 -5.48 -7.33 -0.77
N THR A 89 -4.44 -7.39 -1.60
CA THR A 89 -3.36 -6.39 -1.61
C THR A 89 -3.88 -5.04 -2.07
N LEU A 90 -4.72 -5.00 -3.12
CA LEU A 90 -5.40 -3.80 -3.59
C LEU A 90 -6.24 -3.16 -2.47
N GLN A 91 -7.09 -3.95 -1.81
CA GLN A 91 -7.94 -3.45 -0.72
C GLN A 91 -7.11 -2.89 0.43
N ARG A 92 -6.04 -3.60 0.83
CA ARG A 92 -5.11 -3.12 1.87
C ARG A 92 -4.44 -1.80 1.49
N LEU A 93 -4.10 -1.60 0.22
CA LEU A 93 -3.50 -0.36 -0.24
C LEU A 93 -4.49 0.82 -0.20
N ILE A 94 -5.76 0.58 -0.53
CA ILE A 94 -6.84 1.58 -0.41
C ILE A 94 -6.98 2.01 1.05
N GLU A 95 -7.17 1.05 1.95
CA GLU A 95 -7.33 1.30 3.39
C GLU A 95 -6.11 2.00 3.99
N TYR A 96 -4.90 1.58 3.58
CA TYR A 96 -3.66 2.22 4.00
C TYR A 96 -3.61 3.69 3.58
N ASN A 97 -3.96 3.99 2.33
CA ASN A 97 -3.96 5.35 1.79
C ASN A 97 -4.99 6.24 2.51
N GLU A 98 -6.21 5.73 2.73
CA GLU A 98 -7.27 6.45 3.45
C GLU A 98 -6.83 6.80 4.87
N ARG A 99 -6.31 5.82 5.62
CA ARG A 99 -5.82 6.03 6.98
C ARG A 99 -4.64 7.00 7.00
N LYS A 100 -3.67 6.88 6.08
CA LYS A 100 -2.54 7.81 6.00
C LYS A 100 -2.97 9.23 5.70
N LEU A 101 -3.97 9.42 4.85
CA LEU A 101 -4.54 10.74 4.58
C LEU A 101 -5.21 11.33 5.84
N GLN A 102 -5.92 10.50 6.62
CA GLN A 102 -6.50 10.93 7.90
C GLN A 102 -5.41 11.34 8.91
N GLU A 103 -4.33 10.55 9.03
CA GLU A 103 -3.19 10.88 9.89
C GLU A 103 -2.54 12.23 9.51
N ILE A 104 -2.30 12.44 8.21
CA ILE A 104 -1.78 13.71 7.66
C ILE A 104 -2.68 14.88 8.04
N ASN A 105 -3.99 14.74 7.82
CA ASN A 105 -4.95 15.81 8.12
C ASN A 105 -5.07 16.06 9.63
N GLY A 106 -4.93 15.03 10.47
CA GLY A 106 -4.82 15.19 11.91
C GLY A 106 -3.62 16.05 12.32
N ILE A 107 -2.44 15.79 11.75
CA ILE A 107 -1.24 16.60 11.99
C ILE A 107 -1.44 18.04 11.50
N LEU A 108 -2.06 18.24 10.34
CA LEU A 108 -2.32 19.58 9.80
C LEU A 108 -3.26 20.38 10.70
N VAL A 109 -4.31 19.74 11.24
CA VAL A 109 -5.20 20.37 12.23
C VAL A 109 -4.45 20.77 13.49
N ASP A 110 -3.59 19.89 14.05
CA ASP A 110 -2.74 20.22 15.20
C ASP A 110 -1.85 21.44 14.94
N LEU A 111 -1.36 21.56 13.69
CA LEU A 111 -0.49 22.63 13.23
C LEU A 111 -1.24 23.88 12.76
N THR A 112 -2.58 23.89 12.80
CA THR A 112 -3.45 24.95 12.26
C THR A 112 -3.18 25.27 10.79
N LEU A 113 -2.88 24.23 10.01
CA LEU A 113 -2.62 24.29 8.57
C LEU A 113 -3.84 23.78 7.77
N PRO A 114 -4.01 24.21 6.51
CA PRO A 114 -5.10 23.72 5.66
C PRO A 114 -4.98 22.21 5.42
N SER A 115 -6.13 21.56 5.18
CA SER A 115 -6.18 20.13 4.87
C SER A 115 -5.45 19.80 3.58
N PHE A 116 -4.82 18.63 3.58
CA PHE A 116 -4.19 18.07 2.41
C PHE A 116 -5.19 17.20 1.65
N THR A 117 -5.26 17.41 0.35
CA THR A 117 -5.95 16.52 -0.59
C THR A 117 -4.89 15.79 -1.40
N ALA A 118 -4.96 14.45 -1.37
CA ALA A 118 -4.07 13.64 -2.17
C ALA A 118 -4.35 13.91 -3.66
N PRO A 119 -3.32 14.08 -4.50
CA PRO A 119 -3.54 14.21 -5.93
C PRO A 119 -4.12 12.91 -6.48
N THR A 120 -5.06 13.01 -7.40
CA THR A 120 -5.62 11.87 -8.10
C THR A 120 -4.61 11.42 -9.16
N PHE A 121 -3.83 10.38 -8.86
CA PHE A 121 -2.91 9.77 -9.84
C PHE A 121 -3.55 8.59 -10.56
N VAL A 122 -2.90 8.20 -11.65
CA VAL A 122 -3.22 6.99 -12.41
C VAL A 122 -3.03 5.72 -11.56
N SER A 123 -2.11 5.71 -10.56
CA SER A 123 -1.91 4.56 -9.68
C SER A 123 -2.09 4.84 -8.18
N LEU A 124 -2.75 3.91 -7.48
CA LEU A 124 -2.88 3.90 -6.01
C LEU A 124 -1.52 3.81 -5.30
N LYS A 125 -0.53 3.16 -5.93
CA LYS A 125 0.83 3.04 -5.39
C LYS A 125 1.53 4.39 -5.34
N GLN A 126 1.48 5.17 -6.43
CA GLN A 126 2.05 6.53 -6.46
C GLN A 126 1.37 7.45 -5.43
N THR A 127 0.04 7.35 -5.32
CA THR A 127 -0.73 8.08 -4.30
C THR A 127 -0.23 7.73 -2.89
N GLY A 128 -0.06 6.43 -2.59
CA GLY A 128 0.48 5.96 -1.32
C GLY A 128 1.89 6.49 -1.02
N ARG A 129 2.79 6.51 -2.03
CA ARG A 129 4.14 7.06 -1.88
C ARG A 129 4.12 8.52 -1.45
N ILE A 130 3.31 9.35 -2.10
CA ILE A 130 3.20 10.77 -1.78
C ILE A 130 2.63 10.98 -0.38
N LEU A 131 1.64 10.19 0.02
CA LEU A 131 1.11 10.23 1.38
C LEU A 131 2.20 9.91 2.41
N VAL A 132 3.02 8.88 2.19
CA VAL A 132 4.13 8.54 3.08
C VAL A 132 5.15 9.69 3.17
N TYR A 133 5.56 10.27 2.03
CA TYR A 133 6.48 11.40 2.04
C TYR A 133 5.90 12.61 2.77
N LYS A 134 4.64 12.97 2.49
CA LYS A 134 3.96 14.12 3.12
C LYS A 134 3.80 13.90 4.63
N HIS A 135 3.43 12.70 5.04
CA HIS A 135 3.34 12.34 6.45
C HIS A 135 4.70 12.52 7.16
N ASN A 136 5.79 12.01 6.57
CA ASN A 136 7.12 12.12 7.16
C ASN A 136 7.61 13.57 7.25
N GLU A 137 7.33 14.38 6.24
CA GLU A 137 7.61 15.82 6.23
C GLU A 137 6.89 16.54 7.38
N LEU A 138 5.58 16.28 7.54
CA LEU A 138 4.77 16.90 8.58
C LEU A 138 5.13 16.44 9.99
N GLU A 139 5.46 15.17 10.18
CA GLU A 139 5.98 14.64 11.45
C GLU A 139 7.33 15.27 11.83
N ALA A 140 8.21 15.53 10.86
CA ALA A 140 9.45 16.26 11.11
C ALA A 140 9.16 17.70 11.54
N LEU A 141 8.26 18.40 10.83
CA LEU A 141 7.86 19.77 11.14
C LEU A 141 7.19 19.87 12.52
N LYS A 142 6.29 18.94 12.86
CA LYS A 142 5.61 18.87 14.16
C LYS A 142 6.61 18.71 15.30
N ARG A 143 7.58 17.80 15.14
CA ARG A 143 8.66 17.61 16.12
C ARG A 143 9.53 18.85 16.29
N GLU A 144 9.89 19.51 15.18
CA GLU A 144 10.66 20.75 15.24
C GLU A 144 9.91 21.85 16.01
N ARG A 145 8.64 22.09 15.71
CA ARG A 145 7.83 23.10 16.40
C ARG A 145 7.62 22.78 17.88
N LEU A 146 7.43 21.51 18.23
CA LEU A 146 7.31 21.08 19.63
C LEU A 146 8.60 21.35 20.41
N ASN A 147 9.76 21.08 19.79
CA ASN A 147 11.06 21.39 20.40
C ASN A 147 11.23 22.89 20.61
N GLN A 148 10.88 23.72 19.62
CA GLN A 148 10.93 25.19 19.75
C GLN A 148 9.99 25.69 20.86
N LEU A 149 8.76 25.16 20.93
CA LEU A 149 7.80 25.51 21.98
C LEU A 149 8.33 25.16 23.37
N THR A 150 8.97 24.01 23.53
CA THR A 150 9.57 23.56 24.79
C THR A 150 10.72 24.48 25.22
N GLN A 151 11.56 24.91 24.27
CA GLN A 151 12.62 25.89 24.53
C GLN A 151 12.04 27.26 24.93
N LEU A 152 10.96 27.71 24.29
CA LEU A 152 10.32 28.97 24.63
C LEU A 152 9.63 28.92 26.00
N LYS A 153 8.92 27.82 26.32
CA LYS A 153 8.32 27.57 27.64
C LYS A 153 9.38 27.62 28.74
N SER A 154 10.50 26.93 28.57
CA SER A 154 11.58 26.93 29.56
C SER A 154 12.22 28.32 29.75
N LYS A 155 12.44 29.08 28.67
CA LYS A 155 12.91 30.47 28.75
C LYS A 155 11.92 31.38 29.48
N ARG A 156 10.63 31.29 29.15
CA ARG A 156 9.54 32.03 29.81
C ARG A 156 9.53 31.74 31.31
N ASP A 157 9.57 30.47 31.69
CA ASP A 157 9.49 30.06 33.10
C ASP A 157 10.71 30.54 33.89
N ARG A 158 11.90 30.55 33.27
CA ARG A 158 13.10 31.14 33.88
C ARG A 158 12.94 32.64 34.14
N LEU A 159 12.44 33.39 33.15
CA LEU A 159 12.23 34.84 33.28
C LEU A 159 11.17 35.17 34.34
N LEU A 160 10.06 34.42 34.36
CA LEU A 160 9.00 34.60 35.35
C LEU A 160 9.49 34.35 36.79
N LYS A 161 10.30 33.31 36.99
CA LYS A 161 10.96 33.06 38.29
C LYS A 161 11.85 34.23 38.71
N MET A 162 12.63 34.80 37.78
CA MET A 162 13.48 35.96 38.07
C MET A 162 12.66 37.21 38.44
N MET A 163 11.49 37.39 37.82
CA MET A 163 10.62 38.54 38.06
C MET A 163 9.64 38.34 39.24
N ALA A 164 9.72 37.21 39.95
CA ALA A 164 8.74 36.80 40.98
C ALA A 164 7.27 36.88 40.49
N ALA A 165 7.05 36.71 39.19
CA ALA A 165 5.74 36.79 38.55
C ALA A 165 5.17 35.39 38.32
N LYS A 166 3.86 35.20 38.55
CA LYS A 166 3.18 33.95 38.19
C LYS A 166 3.04 33.85 36.67
N ALA A 167 3.33 32.67 36.13
CA ALA A 167 3.01 32.36 34.74
C ALA A 167 1.50 32.50 34.51
N LYS A 168 1.12 33.27 33.48
CA LYS A 168 -0.24 33.24 32.96
C LYS A 168 -0.40 31.92 32.20
N GLU A 169 -1.46 31.16 32.48
CA GLU A 169 -1.77 29.94 31.73
C GLU A 169 -1.97 30.30 30.26
N PHE A 170 -1.07 29.78 29.41
CA PHE A 170 -1.23 29.84 27.96
C PHE A 170 -2.04 28.63 27.54
N ASN A 171 -3.34 28.80 27.36
CA ASN A 171 -4.14 27.86 26.58
C ASN A 171 -3.87 28.17 25.11
N THR A 172 -2.92 27.46 24.50
CA THR A 172 -2.81 27.43 23.05
C THR A 172 -4.06 26.74 22.52
N ALA A 173 -4.78 27.39 21.59
CA ALA A 173 -5.93 26.81 20.89
C ALA A 173 -5.48 25.74 19.87
N THR A 174 -4.64 24.83 20.32
CA THR A 174 -4.05 23.73 19.56
C THR A 174 -4.17 22.48 20.42
N ASN A 175 -4.59 21.36 19.85
CA ASN A 175 -4.68 20.07 20.56
C ASN A 175 -3.30 19.43 20.87
N ILE A 176 -2.21 20.19 20.73
CA ILE A 176 -0.87 19.77 21.11
C ILE A 176 -0.80 19.68 22.64
N PRO A 177 -0.55 18.50 23.24
CA PRO A 177 -0.47 18.33 24.69
C PRO A 177 0.57 19.28 25.32
N SER A 178 0.21 19.87 26.46
CA SER A 178 0.99 20.87 27.19
C SER A 178 2.25 20.33 27.83
#